data_AF-A0A0V0H2J8-F1
#
_entry.id   AF-A0A0V0H2J8-F1
#
_cell.length_a   1.000
_cell.length_b   1.000
_cell.length_c   1.000
_cell.angle_alpha   90.00
_cell.angle_beta   90.00
_cell.angle_gamma   90.00
#
_symmetry.space_group_name_H-M   'P 1'
#
loop_
_entity.id
_entity.type
_entity.pdbx_description
1 polymer ?
#
loop_
_entity_poly.entity_id
_entity_poly.type
_entity_poly.pdbx_seq_one_letter_code
_entity_poly.pdbx_strand_id
1 'polypeptide(L)'
;MLLWQEEVQWAAVNCRGKSSAAEVYRIAMACSLYYVWQERNMRIFRGKQRTVGAIGRMIIQEVIFRGTLKAKLAKKMESLNFYPSRIYYMDYKIV
;
A
#
# COMPACT_ATOMS: atom_id res chain seq x y z
N MET A 1 -13.78 -12.69 14.29
CA MET A 1 -13.79 -12.62 12.81
C MET A 1 -14.53 -11.37 12.30
N LEU A 2 -15.58 -10.90 13.00
CA LEU A 2 -16.47 -9.77 12.66
C LEU A 2 -15.82 -8.48 12.13
N LEU A 3 -14.66 -8.08 12.66
CA LEU A 3 -14.01 -6.81 12.32
C LEU A 3 -13.67 -6.66 10.82
N TRP A 4 -13.34 -7.77 10.15
CA TRP A 4 -13.00 -7.71 8.72
C TRP A 4 -14.23 -7.52 7.85
N GLN A 5 -15.33 -8.21 8.15
CA GLN A 5 -16.58 -8.03 7.42
C GLN A 5 -17.11 -6.61 7.58
N GLU A 6 -17.00 -6.04 8.79
CA GLU A 6 -17.36 -4.65 9.08
C GLU A 6 -16.52 -3.66 8.26
N GLU A 7 -15.19 -3.82 8.23
CA GLU A 7 -14.29 -2.99 7.44
C GLU A 7 -14.62 -3.05 5.94
N VAL A 8 -14.87 -4.25 5.41
CA VAL A 8 -15.23 -4.44 4.00
C VAL A 8 -16.57 -3.80 3.67
N GLN A 9 -17.57 -3.94 4.54
CA GLN A 9 -18.88 -3.30 4.35
C GLN A 9 -18.76 -1.77 4.42
N TRP A 10 -18.02 -1.25 5.40
CA TRP A 10 -17.75 0.18 5.51
C TRP A 10 -17.07 0.72 4.25
N ALA A 11 -16.04 0.03 3.74
CA ALA A 11 -15.37 0.38 2.51
C ALA A 11 -16.30 0.35 1.28
N ALA A 12 -17.18 -0.65 1.20
CA ALA A 12 -18.14 -0.79 0.11
C ALA A 12 -19.15 0.37 0.10
N VAL A 13 -19.53 0.89 1.26
CA VAL A 13 -20.45 2.04 1.38
C VAL A 13 -19.70 3.36 1.14
N ASN A 14 -18.52 3.54 1.75
CA ASN A 14 -17.86 4.85 1.86
C ASN A 14 -16.79 5.10 0.79
N CYS A 15 -16.23 4.07 0.17
CA CYS A 15 -15.10 4.18 -0.76
C CYS A 15 -15.44 3.83 -2.22
N ARG A 16 -16.74 3.80 -2.56
CA ARG A 16 -17.24 3.57 -3.93
C ARG A 16 -16.99 4.73 -4.88
N GLY A 17 -16.84 5.95 -4.36
CA GLY A 17 -16.71 7.17 -5.17
C GLY A 17 -15.34 7.39 -5.84
N LYS A 18 -15.27 8.46 -6.64
CA LYS A 18 -14.05 8.97 -7.30
C LYS A 18 -13.32 10.04 -6.46
N SER A 19 -13.64 10.15 -5.16
CA SER A 19 -12.96 11.09 -4.29
C SER A 19 -11.51 10.64 -4.08
N SER A 20 -10.61 11.60 -3.88
CA SER A 20 -9.20 11.27 -3.66
C SER A 20 -9.02 10.34 -2.46
N ALA A 21 -9.76 10.59 -1.37
CA ALA A 21 -9.74 9.75 -0.17
C ALA A 21 -10.22 8.32 -0.43
N ALA A 22 -11.33 8.15 -1.16
CA ALA A 22 -11.84 6.83 -1.52
C ALA A 22 -10.85 6.05 -2.40
N GLU A 23 -10.13 6.74 -3.29
CA GLU A 23 -9.10 6.11 -4.11
C GLU A 23 -7.86 5.71 -3.29
N VAL A 24 -7.36 6.60 -2.43
CA VAL A 24 -6.23 6.28 -1.53
C VAL A 24 -6.57 5.06 -0.68
N TYR A 25 -7.76 5.04 -0.08
CA TYR A 25 -8.20 3.92 0.74
C TYR A 25 -8.22 2.61 -0.05
N ARG A 26 -8.80 2.60 -1.27
CA ARG A 26 -8.83 1.39 -2.10
C ARG A 26 -7.44 0.89 -2.48
N ILE A 27 -6.51 1.80 -2.77
CA ILE A 27 -5.10 1.45 -3.03
C ILE A 27 -4.47 0.83 -1.77
N ALA A 28 -4.65 1.46 -0.61
CA ALA A 28 -4.12 0.98 0.67
C ALA A 28 -4.66 -0.40 1.06
N MET A 29 -5.97 -0.61 0.90
CA MET A 29 -6.62 -1.89 1.14
C MET A 29 -6.05 -2.99 0.24
N ALA A 30 -5.94 -2.72 -1.07
CA ALA A 30 -5.38 -3.67 -2.04
C ALA A 30 -3.91 -4.00 -1.75
N CYS A 31 -3.08 -3.00 -1.42
CA CYS A 31 -1.67 -3.21 -1.07
C CYS A 31 -1.55 -4.04 0.21
N SER A 32 -2.35 -3.74 1.23
CA SER A 32 -2.34 -4.48 2.50
C SER A 32 -2.69 -5.96 2.30
N LEU A 33 -3.75 -6.24 1.55
CA LEU A 33 -4.14 -7.62 1.21
C LEU A 33 -3.05 -8.35 0.43
N TYR A 34 -2.47 -7.69 -0.56
CA TYR A 34 -1.41 -8.26 -1.39
C TYR A 34 -0.19 -8.63 -0.54
N TYR A 35 0.32 -7.71 0.29
CA TYR A 35 1.51 -7.96 1.08
C TYR A 35 1.27 -9.00 2.18
N VAL A 36 0.11 -9.02 2.84
CA VAL A 36 -0.24 -10.06 3.81
C VAL A 36 -0.27 -11.44 3.13
N TRP A 37 -0.90 -11.54 1.95
CA TRP A 37 -0.91 -12.78 1.17
C TRP A 37 0.50 -13.20 0.74
N GLN A 38 1.31 -12.25 0.28
CA GLN A 38 2.69 -12.48 -0.13
C GLN A 38 3.52 -13.01 1.04
N GLU A 39 3.39 -12.46 2.25
CA GLU A 39 4.08 -12.97 3.44
C GLU A 39 3.69 -14.39 3.79
N ARG A 40 2.39 -14.70 3.74
CA ARG A 40 1.91 -16.06 3.98
C ARG A 40 2.57 -17.04 3.02
N ASN A 41 2.63 -16.70 1.75
CA ASN A 41 3.26 -17.55 0.73
C ASN A 41 4.78 -17.64 0.92
N MET A 42 5.46 -16.55 1.24
CA MET A 42 6.89 -16.55 1.52
C MET A 42 7.23 -17.46 2.71
N ARG A 43 6.39 -17.44 3.75
CA ARG A 43 6.56 -18.31 4.92
C ARG A 43 6.35 -19.78 4.57
N ILE A 44 5.26 -20.11 3.88
CA ILE A 44 4.90 -21.50 3.53
C ILE A 44 5.89 -22.09 2.53
N PHE A 45 6.24 -21.37 1.46
CA PHE A 45 6.96 -21.94 0.32
C PHE A 45 8.46 -21.67 0.32
N ARG A 46 8.95 -20.69 1.10
CA ARG A 46 10.37 -20.30 1.10
C ARG A 46 11.01 -20.32 2.49
N GLY A 47 10.25 -20.58 3.55
CA GLY A 47 10.75 -20.53 4.93
C GLY A 47 11.28 -19.14 5.34
N LYS A 48 10.90 -18.08 4.62
CA LYS A 48 11.36 -16.71 4.88
C LYS A 48 10.26 -15.92 5.56
N GLN A 49 10.64 -15.08 6.51
CA GLN A 49 9.73 -14.19 7.23
C GLN A 49 10.29 -12.78 7.27
N ARG A 50 9.49 -11.80 6.88
CA ARG A 50 9.78 -10.37 7.09
C ARG A 50 9.14 -9.90 8.39
N THR A 51 9.68 -8.82 8.95
CA THR A 51 9.12 -8.19 10.15
C THR A 51 7.87 -7.40 9.80
N VAL A 52 6.96 -7.23 10.78
CA VAL A 52 5.74 -6.43 10.62
C VAL A 52 6.08 -5.00 10.17
N GLY A 53 7.13 -4.39 10.74
CA GLY A 53 7.59 -3.07 10.33
C GLY A 53 8.11 -3.01 8.89
N ALA A 54 8.75 -4.07 8.39
CA ALA A 54 9.16 -4.14 6.99
C ALA A 54 7.96 -4.22 6.05
N ILE A 55 6.97 -5.05 6.38
CA ILE A 55 5.71 -5.17 5.63
C ILE A 55 4.97 -3.82 5.58
N GLY A 56 4.82 -3.17 6.74
CA GLY A 56 4.16 -1.87 6.85
C GLY A 56 4.83 -0.81 5.97
N ARG A 57 6.17 -0.74 5.99
CA ARG A 57 6.92 0.16 5.09
C ARG A 57 6.70 -0.16 3.62
N MET A 58 6.72 -1.43 3.23
CA MET A 58 6.47 -1.84 1.84
C MET A 58 5.06 -1.45 1.38
N ILE A 59 4.04 -1.65 2.22
CA ILE A 59 2.67 -1.22 1.94
C ILE A 59 2.61 0.29 1.75
N ILE A 60 3.18 1.08 2.67
CA ILE A 60 3.16 2.55 2.58
C ILE A 60 3.84 3.03 1.30
N GLN A 61 5.03 2.50 0.98
CA GLN A 61 5.75 2.84 -0.24
C GLN A 61 4.96 2.52 -1.51
N GLU A 62 4.32 1.35 -1.57
CA GLU A 62 3.51 0.93 -2.72
C GLU A 62 2.25 1.80 -2.87
N VAL A 63 1.62 2.20 -1.76
CA VAL A 63 0.46 3.11 -1.76
C VAL A 63 0.84 4.48 -2.29
N ILE A 64 1.96 5.05 -1.81
CA ILE A 64 2.47 6.33 -2.27
C ILE A 64 2.78 6.24 -3.76
N PHE A 65 3.54 5.23 -4.19
CA PHE A 65 3.92 5.04 -5.60
C PHE A 65 2.69 4.89 -6.52
N ARG A 66 1.75 3.99 -6.19
CA ARG A 66 0.52 3.83 -6.99
C ARG A 66 -0.35 5.08 -6.97
N GLY A 67 -0.32 5.81 -5.85
CA GLY A 67 -0.99 7.08 -5.71
C GLY A 67 -0.38 8.15 -6.61
N THR A 68 0.95 8.27 -6.72
CA THR A 68 1.61 9.28 -7.57
C THR A 68 1.35 9.05 -9.05
N LEU A 69 1.15 7.80 -9.48
CA LEU A 69 0.73 7.49 -10.86
C LEU A 69 -0.63 8.09 -11.24
N LYS A 70 -1.44 8.50 -10.26
CA LYS A 70 -2.70 9.18 -10.49
C LYS A 70 -2.52 10.68 -10.35
N ALA A 71 -2.67 11.42 -11.44
CA ALA A 71 -2.51 12.88 -11.47
C ALA A 71 -3.28 13.62 -10.35
N LYS A 72 -4.49 13.16 -10.03
CA LYS A 72 -5.35 13.73 -8.97
C LYS A 72 -4.78 13.55 -7.56
N LEU A 73 -3.97 12.52 -7.33
CA LEU A 73 -3.42 12.14 -6.03
C LEU A 73 -1.96 12.54 -5.86
N ALA A 74 -1.22 12.78 -6.95
CA ALA A 74 0.22 13.04 -6.95
C ALA A 74 0.66 14.04 -5.88
N LYS A 75 0.08 15.25 -5.87
CA LYS A 75 0.42 16.29 -4.88
C LYS A 75 0.16 15.87 -3.42
N LYS A 76 -0.89 15.08 -3.18
CA LYS A 76 -1.20 14.55 -1.83
C LYS A 76 -0.27 13.41 -1.44
N MET A 77 0.22 12.63 -2.40
CA MET A 77 1.14 11.53 -2.15
C MET A 77 2.55 12.02 -1.88
N GLU A 78 2.98 13.08 -2.57
CA GLU A 78 4.24 13.77 -2.29
C GLU A 78 4.31 14.25 -0.83
N SER A 79 3.23 14.87 -0.32
CA SER A 79 3.21 15.33 1.08
C SER A 79 3.16 14.20 2.11
N LEU A 80 2.78 12.99 1.70
CA LEU A 80 2.71 11.79 2.56
C LEU A 80 3.93 10.88 2.40
N ASN A 81 4.92 11.28 1.60
CA ASN A 81 6.10 10.46 1.29
C ASN A 81 7.15 10.49 2.42
N PHE A 82 6.78 10.00 3.61
CA PHE A 82 7.67 9.89 4.77
C PHE A 82 8.68 8.73 4.63
N TYR A 83 8.41 7.78 3.74
CA TYR A 83 9.26 6.63 3.45
C TYR A 83 9.59 6.63 1.96
N PRO A 84 10.57 7.42 1.50
CA PRO A 84 10.94 7.45 0.10
C PRO A 84 11.18 6.03 -0.42
N SER A 85 10.46 5.66 -1.47
CA SER A 85 10.51 4.35 -2.12
C SER A 85 11.95 4.00 -2.52
N ARG A 86 12.29 2.71 -2.49
CA ARG A 86 13.59 2.19 -2.96
C ARG A 86 13.93 2.59 -4.41
N ILE A 87 12.95 3.01 -5.20
CA ILE A 87 13.13 3.52 -6.57
C ILE A 87 14.01 4.78 -6.59
N TYR A 88 13.90 5.66 -5.57
CA TYR A 88 14.80 6.80 -5.41
C TYR A 88 16.26 6.40 -5.10
N TYR A 89 16.55 5.14 -4.75
CA TYR A 89 17.93 4.64 -4.59
C TYR A 89 18.46 3.91 -5.83
N MET A 90 17.59 3.59 -6.81
CA MET A 90 18.02 3.04 -8.09
C MET A 90 18.35 4.14 -9.10
N ASP A 91 17.67 5.29 -9.03
CA ASP A 91 17.99 6.46 -9.88
C ASP A 91 19.26 7.21 -9.45
N TYR A 92 19.76 7.00 -8.22
CA TYR A 92 21.01 7.59 -7.71
C TYR A 92 22.23 6.63 -7.73
N LYS A 93 22.11 5.46 -8.37
CA LYS A 93 23.23 4.50 -8.52
C LYS A 93 23.46 4.02 -9.95
N ILE A 94 22.96 4.77 -10.94
CA ILE A 94 23.44 4.69 -12.32
C ILE A 94 24.20 5.99 -12.62
N VAL A 95 25.29 6.20 -11.88
CA VAL A 95 26.51 6.93 -12.28
C VAL A 95 27.68 6.24 -11.58
#